data_AF-A0A452UP66-F1
#
_entry.id   AF-A0A452UP66-F1
#
_cell.length_a   1.000
_cell.length_b   1.000
_cell.length_c   1.000
_cell.angle_alpha   90.00
_cell.angle_beta   90.00
_cell.angle_gamma   90.00
#
_symmetry.space_group_name_H-M   'P 1'
#
loop_
_entity.id
_entity.type
_entity.pdbx_description
1 polymer ?
#
loop_
_entity_poly.entity_id
_entity_poly.type
_entity_poly.pdbx_seq_one_letter_code
_entity_poly.pdbx_strand_id
1 'polypeptide(L)'
;MSLAQTNFCRKQGFDPQSPLCAHIILSGTVTKVNQTEMGFAKQSLFVRHPEMKTWPSSHNWFFAKLNITNIWVVDYFGGPKIVTPEEYYNVTFQ
;
A
#
# COMPACT_ATOMS: atom_id res chain seq x y z
N MET A 1 1.84 -4.34 -1.59
CA MET A 1 1.50 -5.75 -1.32
C MET A 1 2.44 -6.21 -0.22
N SER A 2 1.95 -6.87 0.83
CA SER A 2 2.83 -7.52 1.82
C SER A 2 3.49 -8.76 1.20
N LEU A 3 4.56 -9.27 1.81
CA LEU A 3 5.23 -10.47 1.30
C LEU A 3 4.30 -11.70 1.33
N ALA A 4 3.36 -11.76 2.26
CA ALA A 4 2.32 -12.79 2.34
C ALA A 4 1.34 -12.78 1.15
N GLN A 5 1.10 -11.62 0.55
CA GLN A 5 0.27 -11.50 -0.66
C GLN A 5 1.01 -11.98 -1.92
N THR A 6 2.31 -12.24 -1.82
CA THR A 6 3.12 -12.86 -2.86
C THR A 6 3.39 -14.35 -2.54
N ASN A 7 4.20 -15.03 -3.34
CA ASN A 7 4.64 -16.39 -3.02
C ASN A 7 5.88 -16.46 -2.11
N PHE A 8 6.43 -15.31 -1.69
CA PHE A 8 7.70 -15.24 -0.95
C PHE A 8 7.64 -16.02 0.36
N CYS A 9 6.74 -15.67 1.29
CA CYS A 9 6.70 -16.29 2.61
C CYS A 9 6.44 -17.80 2.54
N ARG A 10 5.54 -18.22 1.65
CA ARG A 10 5.28 -19.64 1.38
C ARG A 10 6.55 -20.37 0.91
N LYS A 11 7.32 -19.78 0.00
CA LYS A 11 8.58 -20.38 -0.50
C LYS A 11 9.65 -20.46 0.58
N GLN A 12 9.68 -19.50 1.51
CA GLN A 12 10.62 -19.48 2.62
C GLN A 12 10.15 -20.34 3.82
N GLY A 13 8.94 -20.90 3.77
CA GLY A 13 8.35 -21.62 4.91
C GLY A 13 8.04 -20.73 6.10
N PHE A 14 7.88 -19.42 5.88
CA PHE A 14 7.54 -18.48 6.94
C PHE A 14 6.03 -18.46 7.18
N ASP A 15 5.64 -18.57 8.44
CA ASP A 15 4.29 -18.23 8.88
C ASP A 15 3.97 -16.77 8.51
N PRO A 16 2.78 -16.46 7.95
CA PRO A 16 2.42 -15.09 7.56
C PRO A 16 2.45 -14.05 8.69
N GLN A 17 2.33 -14.47 9.95
CA GLN A 17 2.44 -13.61 11.13
C GLN A 17 3.90 -13.39 11.56
N SER A 18 4.84 -14.25 11.13
CA SER A 18 6.26 -14.09 11.43
C SER A 18 6.78 -12.75 10.91
N PRO A 19 7.62 -12.02 11.68
CA PRO A 19 8.22 -10.78 11.20
C PRO A 19 9.14 -11.00 9.99
N LEU A 20 9.63 -12.23 9.77
CA LEU A 20 10.39 -12.60 8.57
C LEU A 20 9.51 -12.61 7.30
N CYS A 21 8.19 -12.75 7.46
CA CYS A 21 7.21 -12.45 6.43
C CYS A 21 6.83 -10.96 6.51
N ALA A 22 7.75 -10.10 6.04
CA ALA A 22 7.66 -8.67 6.26
C ALA A 22 6.31 -8.06 5.81
N HIS A 23 5.75 -7.24 6.68
CA HIS A 23 4.50 -6.53 6.47
C HIS A 23 4.53 -5.13 7.09
N ILE A 24 3.62 -4.28 6.64
CA ILE A 24 3.56 -2.88 7.05
C ILE A 24 2.14 -2.52 7.46
N ILE A 25 2.03 -1.57 8.39
CA ILE A 25 0.78 -0.93 8.77
C ILE A 25 0.91 0.55 8.43
N LEU A 26 0.02 1.03 7.54
CA LEU A 26 -0.11 2.44 7.20
C LEU A 26 -1.42 2.95 7.80
N SER A 27 -1.33 3.95 8.67
CA SER A 27 -2.49 4.55 9.32
C SER A 27 -2.59 6.04 8.99
N GLY A 28 -3.83 6.53 8.95
CA GLY A 28 -4.14 7.89 8.51
C GLY A 28 -5.61 8.04 8.12
N THR A 29 -5.90 9.02 7.26
CA THR A 29 -7.26 9.30 6.80
C THR A 29 -7.42 9.01 5.32
N VAL A 30 -8.53 8.37 4.95
CA VAL A 30 -8.89 8.17 3.54
C VAL A 30 -9.70 9.37 3.07
N THR A 31 -9.21 10.06 2.03
CA THR A 31 -9.90 11.22 1.45
C THR A 31 -10.07 11.04 -0.06
N LYS A 32 -11.06 11.72 -0.64
CA LYS A 32 -11.20 11.80 -2.09
C LYS A 32 -9.98 12.49 -2.70
N VAL A 33 -9.53 11.99 -3.84
CA VAL A 33 -8.44 12.61 -4.62
C VAL A 33 -8.96 13.92 -5.24
N ASN A 34 -8.12 14.95 -5.26
CA ASN A 34 -8.45 16.24 -5.86
C ASN A 34 -8.32 16.19 -7.40
N GLN A 35 -8.70 17.27 -8.09
CA GLN A 35 -8.65 17.30 -9.56
C GLN A 35 -7.22 17.22 -10.12
N THR A 36 -6.22 17.78 -9.42
CA THR A 36 -4.83 17.81 -9.90
C THR A 36 -4.16 16.43 -9.87
N GLU A 37 -4.52 15.57 -8.91
CA GLU A 37 -3.98 14.22 -8.75
C GLU A 37 -4.81 13.13 -9.47
N MET A 38 -6.00 13.46 -9.96
CA MET A 38 -6.96 12.49 -10.50
C MET A 38 -6.39 11.67 -11.68
N GLY A 39 -5.66 12.31 -12.58
CA GLY A 39 -5.02 11.64 -13.71
C GLY A 39 -4.02 10.58 -13.26
N PHE A 40 -3.19 10.92 -12.27
CA PHE A 40 -2.22 10.01 -11.68
C PHE A 40 -2.88 8.85 -10.93
N ALA A 41 -3.91 9.13 -10.11
CA ALA A 41 -4.64 8.10 -9.37
C ALA A 41 -5.31 7.08 -10.30
N LYS A 42 -5.98 7.57 -11.36
CA LYS A 42 -6.61 6.74 -12.38
C LYS A 42 -5.60 5.84 -13.08
N GLN A 43 -4.48 6.41 -13.56
CA GLN A 43 -3.44 5.64 -14.23
C GLN A 43 -2.84 4.58 -13.30
N SER A 44 -2.49 4.95 -12.06
CA SER A 44 -1.88 4.06 -11.07
C SER A 44 -2.75 2.84 -10.77
N LEU A 45 -4.06 3.06 -10.58
CA LEU A 45 -5.01 1.98 -10.30
C LEU A 45 -5.27 1.12 -11.54
N PHE A 46 -5.52 1.72 -12.71
CA PHE A 46 -5.95 0.98 -13.90
C PHE A 46 -4.82 0.20 -14.57
N VAL A 47 -3.56 0.60 -14.38
CA VAL A 47 -2.39 -0.21 -14.79
C VAL A 47 -2.28 -1.45 -13.91
N ARG A 48 -2.50 -1.31 -12.59
CA ARG A 48 -2.41 -2.44 -11.65
C ARG A 48 -3.64 -3.35 -11.67
N HIS A 49 -4.82 -2.78 -11.91
CA HIS A 49 -6.11 -3.44 -11.88
C HIS A 49 -6.90 -3.11 -13.16
N PRO A 50 -6.57 -3.74 -14.32
CA PRO A 50 -7.20 -3.43 -15.60
C PRO A 50 -8.73 -3.62 -15.61
N GLU A 51 -9.24 -4.54 -14.79
CA GLU A 51 -10.68 -4.82 -14.62
C GLU A 51 -11.48 -3.60 -14.13
N MET A 52 -10.85 -2.66 -13.40
CA MET A 52 -11.52 -1.45 -12.94
C MET A 52 -12.05 -0.58 -14.10
N LYS A 53 -11.48 -0.72 -15.31
CA LYS A 53 -11.94 -0.02 -16.52
C LYS A 53 -13.35 -0.42 -16.95
N THR A 54 -13.77 -1.63 -16.60
CA THR A 54 -15.06 -2.21 -16.99
C THR A 54 -16.06 -2.28 -15.83
N TRP A 55 -15.72 -1.73 -14.66
CA TRP A 55 -16.64 -1.66 -13.53
C TRP A 55 -17.90 -0.84 -13.88
N PRO A 56 -19.07 -1.22 -13.33
CA PRO A 56 -20.32 -0.56 -13.66
C PRO A 56 -20.31 0.89 -13.20
N SER A 57 -20.59 1.82 -14.12
CA SER A 57 -20.64 3.25 -13.83
C SER A 57 -21.76 3.65 -12.87
N SER A 58 -22.82 2.84 -12.78
CA SER A 58 -23.96 3.05 -11.89
C SER A 58 -23.62 3.03 -10.38
N HIS A 59 -22.43 2.56 -10.00
CA HIS A 59 -21.99 2.48 -8.60
C HIS A 59 -21.31 3.77 -8.09
N ASN A 60 -21.17 4.80 -8.94
CA ASN A 60 -20.61 6.11 -8.56
C ASN A 60 -19.20 6.02 -7.94
N TRP A 61 -18.33 5.20 -8.55
CA TRP A 61 -16.94 5.07 -8.13
C TRP A 61 -16.19 6.40 -8.12
N PHE A 62 -15.29 6.58 -7.15
CA PHE A 62 -14.40 7.73 -7.07
C PHE A 62 -13.00 7.28 -6.66
N PHE A 63 -12.00 8.09 -6.99
CA PHE A 63 -10.63 7.85 -6.57
C PHE A 63 -10.39 8.39 -5.16
N ALA A 64 -9.80 7.56 -4.31
CA ALA A 64 -9.44 7.91 -2.94
C ALA A 64 -7.94 7.68 -2.71
N LYS A 65 -7.39 8.40 -1.73
CA LYS A 65 -6.02 8.22 -1.24
C LYS A 65 -6.00 8.13 0.28
N LEU A 66 -4.97 7.47 0.81
CA LEU A 66 -4.66 7.45 2.24
C LEU A 66 -3.64 8.55 2.54
N ASN A 67 -4.03 9.54 3.35
CA ASN A 67 -3.10 10.51 3.91
C ASN A 67 -2.42 9.88 5.12
N ILE A 68 -1.24 9.31 4.90
CA ILE A 68 -0.47 8.56 5.89
C ILE A 68 0.05 9.50 6.98
N THR A 69 -0.23 9.16 8.23
CA THR A 69 0.28 9.87 9.42
C THR A 69 1.16 8.99 10.30
N ASN A 70 0.97 7.67 10.28
CA ASN A 70 1.76 6.73 11.07
C ASN A 70 2.10 5.48 10.26
N ILE A 71 3.33 4.97 10.44
CA ILE A 71 3.84 3.80 9.73
C ILE A 71 4.54 2.89 10.73
N TRP A 72 4.18 1.61 10.70
CA TRP A 72 4.90 0.54 11.41
C TRP A 72 5.37 -0.49 10.40
N VAL A 73 6.66 -0.82 10.44
CA VAL A 73 7.26 -1.87 9.62
C VAL A 73 7.65 -3.02 10.54
N VAL A 74 7.12 -4.21 10.24
CA VAL A 74 7.48 -5.45 10.93
C VAL A 74 8.20 -6.33 9.92
N ASP A 75 9.53 -6.27 9.96
CA ASP A 75 10.42 -6.95 9.00
C ASP A 75 11.47 -7.84 9.65
N TYR A 76 11.60 -7.79 10.98
CA TYR A 76 12.50 -8.64 11.74
C TYR A 76 12.09 -8.72 13.22
N PHE A 77 12.79 -9.58 13.97
CA PHE A 77 12.61 -9.68 15.42
C PHE A 77 13.03 -8.38 16.12
N GLY A 78 12.45 -8.13 17.30
CA GLY A 78 12.73 -6.91 18.09
C GLY A 78 11.60 -5.88 18.12
N GLY A 79 10.47 -6.17 17.47
CA GLY A 79 9.29 -5.29 17.44
C GLY A 79 9.23 -4.42 16.19
N PRO A 80 8.14 -3.64 16.03
CA PRO A 80 7.94 -2.80 14.86
C PRO A 80 8.92 -1.62 14.83
N LYS A 81 9.45 -1.31 13.64
CA LYS A 81 10.17 -0.07 13.36
C LYS A 81 9.15 1.02 13.06
N ILE A 82 9.31 2.18 13.69
CA ILE A 82 8.50 3.37 13.40
C ILE A 82 9.16 4.13 12.25
N VAL A 83 8.39 4.46 11.23
CA VAL A 83 8.85 5.25 10.09
C VAL A 83 7.98 6.50 9.99
N THR A 84 8.61 7.65 9.81
CA THR A 84 7.89 8.91 9.59
C THR A 84 7.39 8.99 8.14
N PRO A 85 6.31 9.74 7.87
CA PRO A 85 5.90 10.00 6.49
C PRO A 85 7.01 10.63 5.64
N GLU A 86 7.84 11.49 6.23
CA GLU A 86 8.98 12.11 5.54
C GLU A 86 10.00 11.06 5.08
N GLU A 87 10.45 10.19 5.99
CA GLU A 87 11.35 9.08 5.63
C GLU A 87 10.75 8.19 4.55
N TYR A 88 9.45 7.88 4.65
CA TYR A 88 8.76 7.05 3.67
C TYR A 88 8.69 7.68 2.28
N TYR A 89 8.37 8.98 2.19
CA TYR A 89 8.22 9.67 0.90
C TYR A 89 9.56 10.15 0.29
N ASN A 90 10.62 10.29 1.10
CA ASN A 90 11.94 10.73 0.63
C ASN A 90 12.83 9.59 0.10
N VAL A 91 12.36 8.32 0.12
CA VAL A 91 13.12 7.20 -0.44
C VAL A 91 13.39 7.41 -1.93
N THR A 92 14.65 7.28 -2.33
CA THR A 92 15.05 7.17 -3.74
C THR A 92 15.64 5.78 -3.97
N PHE A 93 15.16 5.09 -5.00
CA PHE A 93 15.74 3.81 -5.40
C PHE A 93 16.97 4.11 -6.27
N GLN A 94 18.14 3.58 -5.85
CA GLN A 94 19.33 3.53 -6.69
C GLN A 94 19.24 2.39 -7.71
#